data_AF-A0A969AJQ2-F1
#
_entry.id   AF-A0A969AJQ2-F1
#
_cell.length_a   1.000
_cell.length_b   1.000
_cell.length_c   1.000
_cell.angle_alpha   90.00
_cell.angle_beta   90.00
_cell.angle_gamma   90.00
#
_symmetry.space_group_name_H-M   'P 1'
#
loop_
_entity.id
_entity.type
_entity.pdbx_description
1 polymer ?
#
loop_
_entity_poly.entity_id
_entity_poly.type
_entity_poly.pdbx_seq_one_letter_code
_entity_poly.pdbx_strand_id
1 'polypeptide(L)'
;MRVSDVQSGLVYTVEVEQRERTLFTGTDILAVKNEVFLYQPENTGEILLRHSKEDVWEIRGTDQKNKNILQGIIERNLPRLCWVASILPKKSPTTLMIQIHEFPQKFLLPDDLQIGINEKIIEDIRDRHLKKKEPVEEIIGWLTGEFLLPELKEDGGKRALLQSGKIIHNGLENTFRLYGMGRTINIRRNSNDKLIIDSIQRSKQPKDYNEQRPIVLVEAKFSFVI
;
A
#
# COMPACT_ATOMS: atom_id res chain seq x y z
N MET A 1 -0.91 -8.57 -0.07
CA MET A 1 -2.23 -7.92 -0.14
C MET A 1 -2.26 -7.08 -1.40
N ARG A 2 -3.41 -6.66 -1.92
CA ARG A 2 -3.46 -5.68 -3.01
C ARG A 2 -3.45 -4.26 -2.45
N VAL A 3 -3.05 -3.31 -3.30
CA VAL A 3 -3.19 -1.88 -2.99
C VAL A 3 -4.65 -1.51 -2.69
N SER A 4 -5.62 -2.12 -3.37
CA SER A 4 -7.04 -1.89 -3.11
C SER A 4 -7.54 -2.37 -1.74
N ASP A 5 -6.74 -3.14 -1.01
CA ASP A 5 -7.10 -3.64 0.32
C ASP A 5 -6.62 -2.68 1.44
N VAL A 6 -5.93 -1.59 1.07
CA VAL A 6 -5.41 -0.57 1.98
C VAL A 6 -6.53 0.33 2.50
N GLN A 7 -6.56 0.55 3.81
CA GLN A 7 -7.56 1.38 4.50
C GLN A 7 -6.98 2.66 5.12
N SER A 8 -5.66 2.78 5.18
CA SER A 8 -4.94 3.89 5.80
C SER A 8 -4.53 4.95 4.79
N GLY A 9 -4.18 6.15 5.28
CA GLY A 9 -3.82 7.30 4.46
C GLY A 9 -4.96 8.32 4.40
N LEU A 10 -4.68 9.47 3.80
CA LEU A 10 -5.70 10.46 3.48
C LEU A 10 -6.35 10.07 2.15
N VAL A 11 -7.65 9.83 2.18
CA VAL A 11 -8.36 9.21 1.06
C VAL A 11 -9.03 10.25 0.18
N TYR A 12 -8.77 10.14 -1.12
CA TYR A 12 -9.44 10.89 -2.17
C TYR A 12 -10.04 9.94 -3.19
N THR A 13 -11.16 10.35 -3.77
CA THR A 13 -11.74 9.68 -4.92
C THR A 13 -11.90 10.73 -6.01
N VAL A 14 -11.30 10.45 -7.18
CA VAL A 14 -11.30 11.38 -8.32
C VAL A 14 -11.85 10.66 -9.53
N GLU A 15 -12.81 11.28 -10.19
CA GLU A 15 -13.26 10.83 -11.49
C GLU A 15 -12.45 11.51 -12.60
N VAL A 16 -11.88 10.70 -13.49
CA VAL A 16 -10.97 11.15 -14.54
C VAL A 16 -11.41 10.63 -15.90
N GLU A 17 -11.12 11.42 -16.93
CA GLU A 17 -11.23 11.06 -18.34
C GLU A 17 -9.90 11.34 -19.03
N GLN A 18 -9.68 10.72 -20.19
CA GLN A 18 -8.57 11.15 -21.04
C GLN A 18 -8.78 12.59 -21.50
N ARG A 19 -7.70 13.35 -21.69
CA ARG A 19 -7.77 14.75 -22.15
C ARG A 19 -8.54 14.87 -23.47
N GLU A 20 -8.26 13.96 -24.41
CA GLU A 20 -8.92 13.85 -25.72
C GLU A 20 -10.32 13.19 -25.66
N ARG A 21 -10.81 12.83 -24.46
CA ARG A 21 -12.10 12.14 -24.23
C ARG A 21 -12.27 10.84 -25.00
N THR A 22 -11.16 10.14 -25.21
CA THR A 22 -11.10 8.83 -25.86
C THR A 22 -11.25 7.69 -24.86
N LEU A 23 -11.34 6.47 -25.38
CA LEU A 23 -11.43 5.24 -24.59
C LEU A 23 -10.07 4.92 -23.96
N PHE A 24 -10.08 4.52 -22.69
CA PHE A 24 -8.94 3.88 -22.02
C PHE A 24 -8.67 2.52 -22.66
N THR A 25 -7.80 2.52 -23.66
CA THR A 25 -7.30 1.33 -24.35
C THR A 25 -5.87 1.05 -23.92
N GLY A 26 -5.52 -0.23 -23.76
CA GLY A 26 -4.18 -0.64 -23.37
C GLY A 26 -3.87 -2.08 -23.77
N THR A 27 -2.62 -2.49 -23.61
CA THR A 27 -2.17 -3.86 -23.80
C THR A 27 -2.65 -4.77 -22.69
N ASP A 28 -2.69 -4.25 -21.45
CA ASP A 28 -3.19 -4.99 -20.29
C ASP A 28 -4.65 -4.65 -19.99
N ILE A 29 -5.36 -5.64 -19.41
CA ILE A 29 -6.76 -5.46 -19.01
C ILE A 29 -6.79 -4.52 -17.80
N LEU A 30 -7.22 -3.28 -18.02
CA LEU A 30 -7.54 -2.34 -16.96
C LEU A 30 -8.84 -2.77 -16.26
N ALA A 31 -8.74 -3.17 -15.00
CA ALA A 31 -9.87 -3.66 -14.20
C ALA A 31 -10.00 -2.92 -12.86
N VAL A 32 -11.19 -3.00 -12.27
CA VAL A 32 -11.42 -2.51 -10.92
C VAL A 32 -10.49 -3.23 -9.94
N LYS A 33 -9.90 -2.48 -9.01
CA LYS A 33 -8.84 -2.87 -8.06
C LYS A 33 -7.42 -2.96 -8.63
N ASN A 34 -7.23 -2.76 -9.94
CA ASN A 34 -5.87 -2.67 -10.47
C ASN A 34 -5.19 -1.42 -9.92
N GLU A 35 -3.93 -1.58 -9.51
CA GLU A 35 -3.06 -0.47 -9.13
C GLU A 35 -2.76 0.39 -10.36
N VAL A 36 -2.75 1.70 -10.15
CA VAL A 36 -2.39 2.68 -11.18
C VAL A 36 -1.49 3.75 -10.56
N PHE A 37 -0.72 4.44 -11.39
CA PHE A 37 0.23 5.46 -10.98
C PHE A 37 -0.18 6.81 -11.55
N LEU A 38 -0.25 7.80 -10.67
CA LEU A 38 -0.48 9.20 -11.03
C LEU A 38 0.83 9.96 -10.89
N TYR A 39 1.25 10.64 -11.94
CA TYR A 39 2.44 11.48 -11.93
C TYR A 39 2.31 12.61 -12.95
N GLN A 40 3.13 13.64 -12.79
CA GLN A 40 3.24 14.75 -13.72
C GLN A 40 4.71 14.86 -14.14
N PRO A 41 5.04 14.61 -15.43
CA PRO A 41 6.38 14.87 -15.94
C PRO A 41 6.75 16.34 -15.81
N GLU A 42 8.00 16.62 -15.42
CA GLU A 42 8.49 17.99 -15.22
C GLU A 42 8.45 18.85 -16.50
N ASN A 43 8.52 18.21 -17.66
CA ASN A 43 8.67 18.87 -18.95
C ASN A 43 7.33 19.22 -19.64
N THR A 44 6.25 18.49 -19.37
CA THR A 44 4.95 18.73 -20.04
C THR A 44 3.93 19.41 -19.13
N GLY A 45 4.03 19.23 -17.82
CA GLY A 45 2.99 19.68 -16.88
C GLY A 45 1.67 18.93 -17.03
N GLU A 46 1.65 17.84 -17.81
CA GLU A 46 0.46 17.02 -18.05
C GLU A 46 0.33 15.96 -16.97
N ILE A 47 -0.90 15.70 -16.51
CA ILE A 47 -1.12 14.67 -15.49
C ILE A 47 -1.33 13.34 -16.20
N LEU A 48 -0.42 12.39 -15.95
CA LEU A 48 -0.43 11.07 -16.55
C LEU A 48 -0.95 10.02 -15.58
N LEU A 49 -1.78 9.12 -16.09
CA LEU A 49 -2.19 7.89 -15.45
C LEU A 49 -1.48 6.72 -16.13
N ARG A 50 -0.80 5.89 -15.35
CA ARG A 50 -0.09 4.71 -15.85
C ARG A 50 -0.57 3.45 -15.17
N HIS A 51 -0.94 2.45 -15.96
CA HIS A 51 -1.32 1.12 -15.49
C HIS A 51 -0.16 0.12 -15.64
N SER A 52 0.51 0.12 -16.79
CA SER A 52 1.64 -0.76 -17.12
C SER A 52 2.84 0.05 -17.64
N LYS A 53 3.81 -0.58 -18.32
CA LYS A 53 4.90 0.18 -18.98
C LYS A 53 4.41 0.90 -20.24
N GLU A 54 3.53 0.24 -21.00
CA GLU A 54 3.00 0.73 -22.28
C GLU A 54 1.68 1.50 -22.11
N ASP A 55 0.94 1.22 -21.04
CA ASP A 55 -0.38 1.81 -20.82
C ASP A 55 -0.27 3.11 -20.00
N VAL A 56 -0.07 4.21 -20.72
CA VAL A 56 0.02 5.57 -20.18
C VAL A 56 -0.99 6.47 -20.89
N TRP A 57 -1.80 7.19 -20.12
CA TRP A 57 -2.80 8.12 -20.65
C TRP A 57 -2.65 9.49 -20.01
N GLU A 58 -2.78 10.53 -20.82
CA GLU A 58 -2.99 11.88 -20.30
C GLU A 58 -4.44 12.04 -19.82
N ILE A 59 -4.59 12.42 -18.56
CA ILE A 59 -5.89 12.49 -17.91
C ILE A 59 -6.20 13.88 -17.35
N ARG A 60 -7.49 14.13 -17.15
CA ARG A 60 -8.00 15.28 -16.41
C ARG A 60 -9.19 14.88 -15.55
N GLY A 61 -9.49 15.69 -14.54
CA GLY A 61 -10.76 15.58 -13.83
C GLY A 61 -11.95 15.85 -14.76
N THR A 62 -13.03 15.07 -14.60
CA THR A 62 -14.26 15.20 -15.41
C THR A 62 -14.97 16.53 -15.22
N ASP A 63 -14.87 17.13 -14.04
CA ASP A 63 -15.43 18.43 -13.68
C ASP A 63 -14.40 19.33 -12.95
N GLN A 64 -14.79 20.56 -12.58
CA GLN A 64 -13.89 21.50 -11.90
C GLN A 64 -13.45 21.00 -10.51
N LYS A 65 -14.31 20.27 -9.80
CA LYS A 65 -14.00 19.73 -8.48
C LYS A 65 -12.92 18.66 -8.59
N ASN A 66 -13.11 17.69 -9.49
CA ASN A 66 -12.17 16.62 -9.77
C ASN A 66 -10.85 17.17 -10.29
N LYS A 67 -10.87 18.21 -11.14
CA LYS A 67 -9.66 18.92 -11.59
C LYS A 67 -8.89 19.52 -10.41
N ASN A 68 -9.57 20.24 -9.51
CA ASN A 68 -8.92 20.85 -8.35
C ASN A 68 -8.35 19.81 -7.39
N ILE A 69 -9.06 18.70 -7.16
CA ILE A 69 -8.57 17.61 -6.31
C ILE A 69 -7.33 16.96 -6.94
N LEU A 70 -7.39 16.63 -8.23
CA LEU A 70 -6.29 16.00 -8.95
C LEU A 70 -5.05 16.91 -8.96
N GLN A 71 -5.24 18.20 -9.29
CA GLN A 71 -4.18 19.20 -9.28
C GLN A 71 -3.54 19.32 -7.89
N GLY A 72 -4.35 19.44 -6.83
CA GLY A 72 -3.83 19.54 -5.47
C GLY A 72 -3.06 18.28 -5.04
N ILE A 73 -3.49 17.08 -5.47
CA ILE A 73 -2.76 15.83 -5.22
C ILE A 73 -1.39 15.85 -5.91
N ILE A 74 -1.31 16.30 -7.15
CA ILE A 74 -0.03 16.44 -7.87
C ILE A 74 0.87 17.49 -7.19
N GLU A 75 0.35 18.68 -6.90
CA GLU A 75 1.11 19.78 -6.28
C GLU A 75 1.68 19.42 -4.91
N ARG A 76 0.92 18.71 -4.08
CA ARG A 76 1.43 18.23 -2.78
C ARG A 76 2.57 17.23 -2.91
N ASN A 77 2.63 16.51 -4.03
CA ASN A 77 3.62 15.48 -4.35
C ASN A 77 3.89 14.48 -3.20
N LEU A 78 2.87 14.20 -2.38
CA LEU A 78 2.98 13.23 -1.30
C LEU A 78 3.00 11.80 -1.85
N PRO A 79 3.71 10.87 -1.19
CA PRO A 79 3.63 9.45 -1.50
C PRO A 79 2.18 8.96 -1.52
N ARG A 80 1.85 8.15 -2.52
CA ARG A 80 0.47 7.72 -2.74
C ARG A 80 0.38 6.31 -3.26
N LEU A 81 -0.73 5.66 -2.94
CA LEU A 81 -1.17 4.43 -3.57
C LEU A 81 -2.49 4.72 -4.28
N CYS A 82 -2.61 4.33 -5.55
CA CYS A 82 -3.81 4.58 -6.34
C CYS A 82 -4.31 3.30 -6.98
N TRP A 83 -5.62 3.17 -7.12
CA TRP A 83 -6.23 2.05 -7.83
C TRP A 83 -7.55 2.46 -8.48
N VAL A 84 -7.96 1.68 -9.48
CA VAL A 84 -9.25 1.86 -10.14
C VAL A 84 -10.37 1.40 -9.22
N ALA A 85 -11.22 2.33 -8.79
CA ALA A 85 -12.40 2.04 -7.97
C ALA A 85 -13.63 1.71 -8.82
N SER A 86 -13.78 2.34 -9.99
CA SER A 86 -14.82 2.00 -10.96
C SER A 86 -14.41 2.35 -12.39
N ILE A 87 -15.09 1.72 -13.36
CA ILE A 87 -14.84 1.86 -14.79
C ILE A 87 -16.18 2.11 -15.49
N LEU A 88 -16.27 3.20 -16.24
CA LEU A 88 -17.50 3.65 -16.89
C LEU A 88 -17.25 4.12 -18.34
N PRO A 89 -18.09 3.71 -19.30
CA PRO A 89 -18.87 2.47 -19.32
C PRO A 89 -17.99 1.20 -19.22
N LYS A 90 -18.51 0.11 -18.65
CA LYS A 90 -17.73 -1.13 -18.41
C LYS A 90 -17.07 -1.75 -19.65
N LYS A 91 -17.69 -1.63 -20.83
CA LYS A 91 -17.19 -2.24 -22.08
C LYS A 91 -16.29 -1.32 -22.90
N SER A 92 -16.42 -0.02 -22.69
CA SER A 92 -15.79 1.03 -23.51
C SER A 92 -15.46 2.17 -22.57
N PRO A 93 -14.43 2.01 -21.72
CA PRO A 93 -14.18 2.91 -20.61
C PRO A 93 -13.74 4.28 -21.11
N THR A 94 -14.56 5.30 -20.96
CA THR A 94 -14.20 6.71 -21.20
C THR A 94 -13.85 7.44 -19.91
N THR A 95 -14.25 6.87 -18.78
CA THR A 95 -14.18 7.48 -17.47
C THR A 95 -13.76 6.46 -16.43
N LEU A 96 -12.84 6.84 -15.55
CA LEU A 96 -12.37 6.02 -14.45
C LEU A 96 -12.60 6.77 -13.15
N MET A 97 -13.03 6.05 -12.12
CA MET A 97 -12.96 6.55 -10.75
C MET A 97 -11.73 5.97 -10.10
N ILE A 98 -10.79 6.82 -9.68
CA ILE A 98 -9.54 6.42 -9.03
C ILE A 98 -9.64 6.72 -7.54
N GLN A 99 -9.36 5.72 -6.71
CA GLN A 99 -9.19 5.90 -5.28
C GLN A 99 -7.71 6.08 -4.98
N ILE A 100 -7.39 7.13 -4.23
CA ILE A 100 -6.03 7.60 -3.97
C ILE A 100 -5.87 7.70 -2.45
N HIS A 101 -4.83 7.05 -1.92
CA HIS A 101 -4.47 7.11 -0.52
C HIS A 101 -3.12 7.81 -0.41
N GLU A 102 -3.11 9.03 0.13
CA GLU A 102 -1.89 9.81 0.38
C GLU A 102 -1.30 9.48 1.76
N PHE A 103 0.02 9.37 1.80
CA PHE A 103 0.81 9.13 3.00
C PHE A 103 1.77 10.31 3.21
N PRO A 104 2.05 10.69 4.46
CA PRO A 104 2.90 11.84 4.73
C PRO A 104 4.35 11.60 4.31
N GLN A 105 4.81 10.34 4.33
CA GLN A 105 6.20 9.99 4.02
C GLN A 105 6.30 8.60 3.37
N LYS A 106 7.35 8.44 2.56
CA LYS A 106 7.81 7.16 2.01
C LYS A 106 9.27 6.96 2.41
N PHE A 107 9.57 5.83 3.02
CA PHE A 107 10.94 5.42 3.30
C PHE A 107 11.39 4.35 2.32
N LEU A 108 12.60 4.50 1.79
CA LEU A 108 13.32 3.45 1.07
C LEU A 108 14.42 2.94 1.99
N LEU A 109 14.29 1.72 2.48
CA LEU A 109 15.29 1.11 3.34
C LEU A 109 16.25 0.26 2.48
N PRO A 110 17.56 0.51 2.54
CA PRO A 110 18.54 -0.17 1.69
C PRO A 110 18.81 -1.62 2.13
N ASP A 111 18.59 -1.91 3.41
CA ASP A 111 18.93 -3.20 4.02
C ASP A 111 17.76 -4.20 3.96
N ASP A 112 18.12 -5.48 4.01
CA ASP A 112 17.17 -6.58 4.15
C ASP A 112 16.45 -6.48 5.49
N LEU A 113 15.12 -6.33 5.45
CA LEU A 113 14.30 -6.25 6.65
C LEU A 113 13.74 -7.63 6.99
N GLN A 114 14.52 -8.40 7.72
CA GLN A 114 14.12 -9.71 8.21
C GLN A 114 13.28 -9.60 9.48
N ILE A 115 12.09 -10.19 9.49
CA ILE A 115 11.17 -10.21 10.61
C ILE A 115 11.01 -11.66 11.10
N GLY A 116 11.50 -11.93 12.31
CA GLY A 116 11.44 -13.25 12.94
C GLY A 116 10.04 -13.67 13.36
N ILE A 117 9.70 -14.94 13.14
CA ILE A 117 8.46 -15.59 13.54
C ILE A 117 8.81 -16.64 14.60
N ASN A 118 8.24 -16.52 15.79
CA ASN A 118 8.40 -17.54 16.83
C ASN A 118 7.29 -18.60 16.77
N GLU A 119 7.51 -19.73 17.44
CA GLU A 119 6.57 -20.86 17.49
C GLU A 119 5.16 -20.45 17.92
N LYS A 120 5.06 -19.53 18.89
CA LYS A 120 3.76 -19.00 19.35
C LYS A 120 2.98 -18.34 18.22
N ILE A 121 3.64 -17.56 17.37
CA ILE A 121 3.00 -16.90 16.22
C ILE A 121 2.64 -17.91 15.14
N ILE A 122 3.47 -18.93 14.91
CA ILE A 122 3.17 -20.01 13.98
C ILE A 122 1.87 -20.73 14.38
N GLU A 123 1.78 -21.17 15.63
CA GLU A 123 0.59 -21.86 16.15
C GLU A 123 -0.64 -20.95 16.14
N ASP A 124 -0.48 -19.67 16.46
CA ASP A 124 -1.56 -18.67 16.42
C ASP A 124 -2.13 -18.45 15.00
N ILE A 125 -1.29 -18.50 13.96
CA ILE A 125 -1.73 -18.43 12.56
C ILE A 125 -2.44 -19.74 12.17
N ARG A 126 -1.88 -20.89 12.53
CA ARG A 126 -2.47 -22.22 12.26
C ARG A 126 -3.84 -22.39 12.90
N ASP A 127 -4.02 -21.92 14.12
CA ASP A 127 -5.30 -22.07 14.83
C ASP A 127 -6.39 -21.15 14.28
N ARG A 128 -6.02 -19.97 13.75
CA ARG A 128 -7.00 -18.92 13.40
C ARG A 128 -7.21 -18.72 11.91
N HIS A 129 -6.25 -19.08 11.07
CA HIS A 129 -6.19 -18.65 9.67
C HIS A 129 -5.84 -19.75 8.69
N LEU A 130 -5.11 -20.78 9.10
CA LEU A 130 -4.68 -21.89 8.25
C LEU A 130 -5.12 -23.24 8.83
N LYS A 131 -4.69 -24.36 8.25
CA LYS A 131 -4.88 -25.69 8.85
C LYS A 131 -3.72 -26.01 9.79
N LYS A 132 -3.98 -26.78 10.84
CA LYS A 132 -2.99 -27.12 11.88
C LYS A 132 -1.70 -27.79 11.37
N LYS A 133 -1.72 -28.42 10.21
CA LYS A 133 -0.58 -29.14 9.63
C LYS A 133 0.08 -28.41 8.45
N GLU A 134 -0.34 -27.17 8.16
CA GLU A 134 0.29 -26.41 7.07
C GLU A 134 1.79 -26.20 7.39
N PRO A 135 2.67 -26.36 6.39
CA PRO A 135 4.10 -26.20 6.55
C PRO A 135 4.45 -24.72 6.74
N VAL A 136 5.68 -24.42 7.18
CA VAL A 136 6.06 -23.05 7.54
C VAL A 136 6.07 -22.12 6.33
N GLU A 137 6.35 -22.66 5.15
CA GLU A 137 6.31 -21.95 3.88
C GLU A 137 4.93 -21.31 3.63
N GLU A 138 3.85 -22.00 3.99
CA GLU A 138 2.48 -21.48 3.90
C GLU A 138 2.23 -20.38 4.94
N ILE A 139 2.85 -20.45 6.12
CA ILE A 139 2.79 -19.37 7.13
C ILE A 139 3.47 -18.11 6.61
N ILE A 140 4.66 -18.25 6.02
CA ILE A 140 5.42 -17.15 5.41
C ILE A 140 4.65 -16.56 4.22
N GLY A 141 4.07 -17.43 3.38
CA GLY A 141 3.21 -17.05 2.27
C GLY A 141 2.00 -16.26 2.72
N TRP A 142 1.34 -16.71 3.80
CA TRP A 142 0.21 -16.01 4.41
C TRP A 142 0.61 -14.64 4.96
N LEU A 143 1.70 -14.54 5.73
CA LEU A 143 2.19 -13.26 6.25
C LEU A 143 2.54 -12.29 5.13
N THR A 144 3.21 -12.77 4.08
CA THR A 144 3.53 -11.98 2.89
C THR A 144 2.24 -11.50 2.20
N GLY A 145 1.29 -12.40 1.99
CA GLY A 145 0.00 -12.13 1.35
C GLY A 145 -0.90 -11.19 2.15
N GLU A 146 -0.75 -11.11 3.47
CA GLU A 146 -1.59 -10.28 4.33
C GLU A 146 -1.01 -8.89 4.59
N PHE A 147 0.32 -8.76 4.74
CA PHE A 147 0.96 -7.55 5.25
C PHE A 147 1.86 -6.82 4.26
N LEU A 148 2.25 -7.47 3.16
CA LEU A 148 3.11 -6.85 2.15
C LEU A 148 2.31 -6.57 0.88
N LEU A 149 2.54 -5.38 0.33
CA LEU A 149 2.07 -4.96 -0.97
C LEU A 149 3.05 -5.45 -2.05
N PRO A 150 2.55 -5.74 -3.27
CA PRO A 150 3.40 -6.21 -4.36
C PRO A 150 4.47 -5.18 -4.72
N GLU A 151 5.53 -5.68 -5.33
CA GLU A 151 6.65 -4.87 -5.81
C GLU A 151 6.18 -3.93 -6.93
N LEU A 152 6.79 -2.75 -7.01
CA LEU A 152 6.50 -1.75 -8.05
C LEU A 152 7.12 -2.11 -9.41
N LYS A 153 8.20 -2.89 -9.39
CA LYS A 153 9.05 -3.30 -10.52
C LYS A 153 9.63 -4.67 -10.19
N GLU A 154 10.02 -5.45 -11.19
CA GLU A 154 10.59 -6.82 -11.02
C GLU A 154 11.84 -6.87 -10.11
N ASP A 155 12.53 -5.73 -9.89
CA ASP A 155 13.68 -5.61 -8.98
C ASP A 155 13.41 -4.65 -7.78
N GLY A 156 12.17 -4.24 -7.58
CA GLY A 156 11.77 -3.32 -6.51
C GLY A 156 11.60 -4.01 -5.17
N GLY A 157 11.78 -3.28 -4.07
CA GLY A 157 11.44 -3.81 -2.75
C GLY A 157 9.93 -4.02 -2.61
N LYS A 158 9.53 -4.99 -1.77
CA LYS A 158 8.14 -5.08 -1.33
C LYS A 158 7.78 -3.82 -0.54
N ARG A 159 6.51 -3.46 -0.59
CA ARG A 159 6.01 -2.29 0.13
C ARG A 159 5.22 -2.71 1.36
N ALA A 160 5.27 -1.92 2.42
CA ALA A 160 4.50 -2.15 3.63
C ALA A 160 4.00 -0.83 4.21
N LEU A 161 2.93 -0.91 5.00
CA LEU A 161 2.37 0.22 5.72
C LEU A 161 2.82 0.15 7.17
N LEU A 162 3.66 1.09 7.59
CA LEU A 162 4.31 1.07 8.89
C LEU A 162 3.77 2.18 9.79
N GLN A 163 3.56 1.87 11.06
CA GLN A 163 3.33 2.87 12.11
C GLN A 163 4.34 2.67 13.23
N SER A 164 5.02 3.74 13.63
CA SER A 164 5.89 3.71 14.80
C SER A 164 5.13 3.37 16.08
N GLY A 165 5.72 2.49 16.90
CA GLY A 165 5.15 2.04 18.16
C GLY A 165 5.53 2.94 19.32
N LYS A 166 4.65 3.05 20.33
CA LYS A 166 4.78 4.04 21.42
C LYS A 166 6.00 3.83 22.34
N ILE A 167 6.61 2.64 22.35
CA ILE A 167 7.65 2.27 23.30
C ILE A 167 9.03 2.67 22.78
N ILE A 168 9.67 3.59 23.49
CA ILE A 168 11.06 3.99 23.30
C ILE A 168 11.90 3.31 24.38
N HIS A 169 12.97 2.62 24.00
CA HIS A 169 13.97 2.11 24.95
C HIS A 169 15.34 2.55 24.45
N ASN A 170 16.16 3.14 25.32
CA ASN A 170 17.49 3.68 24.98
C ASN A 170 17.49 4.69 23.82
N GLY A 171 16.43 5.50 23.68
CA GLY A 171 16.37 6.55 22.66
C GLY A 171 16.03 6.08 21.24
N LEU A 172 15.80 4.79 21.02
CA LEU A 172 15.32 4.22 19.74
C LEU A 172 13.92 3.63 19.92
N GLU A 173 13.09 3.77 18.89
CA GLU A 173 11.78 3.14 18.82
C GLU A 173 11.96 1.63 18.63
N ASN A 174 11.81 0.85 19.70
CA ASN A 174 12.02 -0.60 19.67
C ASN A 174 10.80 -1.37 19.16
N THR A 175 9.72 -0.69 18.79
CA THR A 175 8.47 -1.31 18.36
C THR A 175 7.87 -0.54 17.19
N PHE A 176 7.29 -1.26 16.24
CA PHE A 176 6.46 -0.71 15.20
C PHE A 176 5.36 -1.69 14.81
N ARG A 177 4.42 -1.24 13.99
CA ARG A 177 3.33 -2.05 13.48
C ARG A 177 3.38 -2.09 11.97
N LEU A 178 3.11 -3.27 11.40
CA LEU A 178 2.72 -3.35 9.98
C LEU A 178 1.21 -3.51 9.88
N TYR A 179 0.62 -2.75 8.98
CA TYR A 179 -0.80 -2.78 8.65
C TYR A 179 -1.01 -3.59 7.37
N GLY A 180 -1.86 -4.60 7.47
CA GLY A 180 -2.24 -5.49 6.38
C GLY A 180 -3.73 -5.44 6.06
N MET A 181 -4.23 -6.48 5.40
CA MET A 181 -5.64 -6.63 5.02
C MET A 181 -6.55 -6.87 6.24
N GLY A 182 -6.96 -5.77 6.91
CA GLY A 182 -7.80 -5.83 8.09
C GLY A 182 -7.12 -6.41 9.34
N ARG A 183 -5.79 -6.55 9.30
CA ARG A 183 -4.96 -7.04 10.41
C ARG A 183 -3.76 -6.12 10.65
N THR A 184 -3.20 -6.21 11.84
CA THR A 184 -1.93 -5.58 12.23
C THR A 184 -1.02 -6.62 12.87
N ILE A 185 0.27 -6.52 12.60
CA ILE A 185 1.31 -7.20 13.38
C ILE A 185 2.10 -6.18 14.19
N ASN A 186 2.26 -6.46 15.48
CA ASN A 186 3.17 -5.72 16.34
C ASN A 186 4.54 -6.36 16.22
N ILE A 187 5.55 -5.57 15.89
CA ILE A 187 6.93 -5.99 15.75
C ILE A 187 7.75 -5.28 16.81
N ARG A 188 8.70 -6.00 17.40
CA ARG A 188 9.65 -5.44 18.35
C ARG A 188 11.06 -5.95 18.09
N ARG A 189 12.06 -5.19 18.53
CA ARG A 189 13.44 -5.67 18.65
C ARG A 189 13.57 -6.57 19.89
N ASN A 190 14.27 -7.68 19.77
CA ASN A 190 14.64 -8.55 20.90
C ASN A 190 16.01 -8.14 21.49
N SER A 191 16.51 -8.89 22.48
CA SER A 191 17.80 -8.63 23.13
C SER A 191 19.01 -8.74 22.19
N ASN A 192 18.85 -9.43 21.06
CA ASN A 192 19.88 -9.64 20.05
C ASN A 192 19.71 -8.68 18.86
N ASP A 193 18.96 -7.60 19.05
CA ASP A 193 18.65 -6.58 18.05
C ASP A 193 17.91 -7.09 16.79
N LYS A 194 17.31 -8.29 16.87
CA LYS A 194 16.50 -8.85 15.77
C LYS A 194 15.05 -8.41 15.89
N LEU A 195 14.43 -8.10 14.74
CA LEU A 195 12.99 -7.84 14.66
C LEU A 195 12.22 -9.15 14.79
N ILE A 196 11.20 -9.17 15.63
CA ILE A 196 10.33 -10.33 15.82
C ILE A 196 8.85 -9.91 15.91
N ILE A 197 7.97 -10.78 15.41
CA ILE A 197 6.52 -10.62 15.59
C ILE A 197 6.18 -10.91 17.05
N ASP A 198 5.60 -9.93 17.71
CA ASP A 198 5.13 -10.04 19.09
C ASP A 198 3.66 -10.51 19.16
N SER A 199 2.81 -10.00 18.26
CA SER A 199 1.40 -10.40 18.17
C SER A 199 0.75 -10.04 16.84
N ILE A 200 -0.30 -10.79 16.48
CA ILE A 200 -1.20 -10.53 15.34
C ILE A 200 -2.59 -10.16 15.88
N GLN A 201 -3.13 -9.05 15.40
CA GLN A 201 -4.41 -8.50 15.86
C GLN A 201 -5.28 -8.08 14.67
N ARG A 202 -6.61 -8.14 14.81
CA ARG A 202 -7.50 -7.48 13.84
C ARG A 202 -7.30 -5.98 13.90
N SER A 203 -7.18 -5.34 12.74
CA SER A 203 -7.14 -3.89 12.64
C SER A 203 -8.43 -3.32 13.20
N LYS A 204 -8.33 -2.52 14.24
CA LYS A 204 -9.42 -1.65 14.68
C LYS A 204 -9.26 -0.34 13.93
N GLN A 205 -10.35 0.18 13.36
CA GLN A 205 -10.33 1.56 12.88
C GLN A 205 -9.94 2.45 14.07
N PRO A 206 -8.93 3.31 13.90
CA PRO A 206 -8.55 4.22 14.96
C PRO A 206 -9.71 5.16 15.27
N LYS A 207 -10.07 5.27 16.56
CA LYS A 207 -11.16 6.14 17.01
C LYS A 207 -10.81 7.63 16.94
N ASP A 208 -9.52 7.97 16.82
CA ASP A 208 -9.04 9.35 16.82
C ASP A 208 -7.81 9.51 15.92
N TYR A 209 -7.88 10.47 15.00
CA TYR A 209 -6.84 10.74 13.98
C TYR A 209 -5.73 11.65 14.53
N ASN A 210 -6.04 12.49 15.53
CA ASN A 210 -5.14 13.55 16.03
C ASN A 210 -4.10 13.08 17.06
N GLU A 211 -4.24 11.88 17.64
CA GLU A 211 -3.30 11.36 18.66
C GLU A 211 -2.42 10.19 18.18
N GLN A 212 -2.54 9.82 16.90
CA GLN A 212 -1.84 8.66 16.36
C GLN A 212 -0.64 9.08 15.52
N ARG A 213 0.49 8.40 15.76
CA ARG A 213 1.64 8.50 14.87
C ARG A 213 1.19 8.14 13.45
N PRO A 214 1.68 8.85 12.43
CA PRO A 214 1.26 8.63 11.07
C PRO A 214 1.62 7.22 10.60
N ILE A 215 0.77 6.65 9.75
CA ILE A 215 1.12 5.49 8.95
C ILE A 215 1.93 5.99 7.75
N VAL A 216 3.09 5.41 7.51
CA VAL A 216 4.00 5.75 6.42
C VAL A 216 4.12 4.57 5.45
N LEU A 217 4.44 4.88 4.19
CA LEU A 217 4.77 3.86 3.20
C LEU A 217 6.25 3.49 3.34
N VAL A 218 6.57 2.21 3.38
CA VAL A 218 7.96 1.74 3.42
C VAL A 218 8.20 0.80 2.25
N GLU A 219 9.32 0.95 1.58
CA GLU A 219 9.82 0.04 0.56
C GLU A 219 11.16 -0.55 1.05
N ALA A 220 11.24 -1.89 1.08
CA ALA A 220 12.43 -2.61 1.54
C ALA A 220 12.42 -4.05 1.01
N LYS A 221 13.54 -4.75 1.16
CA LYS A 221 13.60 -6.21 0.96
C LYS A 221 13.04 -6.92 2.20
N PHE A 222 11.71 -6.93 2.32
CA PHE A 222 11.01 -7.58 3.43
C PHE A 222 11.05 -9.11 3.31
N SER A 223 11.42 -9.78 4.39
CA SER A 223 11.24 -11.23 4.53
C SER A 223 10.78 -11.60 5.94
N PHE A 224 9.98 -12.66 6.01
CA PHE A 224 9.64 -13.30 7.28
C PHE A 224 10.48 -14.57 7.43
N VAL A 225 11.13 -14.74 8.58
CA VAL A 225 12.09 -15.81 8.86
C VAL A 225 11.78 -16.46 10.20
N ILE A 226 12.18 -17.71 10.42
CA ILE A 226 12.05 -18.39 11.73
C ILE A 226 13.33 -18.16 12.54
#